data_AF-A0A1Y2TE30-F1
#
_entry.id   AF-A0A1Y2TE30-F1
#
_cell.length_a   1.000
_cell.length_b   1.000
_cell.length_c   1.000
_cell.angle_alpha   90.00
_cell.angle_beta   90.00
_cell.angle_gamma   90.00
#
_symmetry.space_group_name_H-M   'P 1'
#
loop_
_entity.id
_entity.type
_entity.pdbx_description
1 polymer ?
#
loop_
_entity_poly.entity_id
_entity_poly.type
_entity_poly.pdbx_seq_one_letter_code
_entity_poly.pdbx_strand_id
1 'polypeptide(L)' 'MEERILNEADMQQPNFQSTYYGDYYKRLLQIKRRYDLDNIFYDKALVGGSDR' A
#
# COMPACT_ATOMS: atom_id res chain seq x y z
N MET A 1 -3.88 21.40 -2.84
CA MET A 1 -3.99 19.93 -3.03
C MET A 1 -2.61 19.49 -3.44
N GLU A 2 -1.78 19.03 -2.50
CA GLU A 2 -0.46 18.48 -2.84
C GLU A 2 -0.66 17.15 -3.55
N GLU A 3 0.05 16.96 -4.66
CA GLU A 3 0.01 15.75 -5.47
C GLU A 3 0.62 14.59 -4.68
N ARG A 4 -0.19 13.61 -4.30
CA ARG A 4 0.26 12.38 -3.62
C ARG A 4 0.70 11.37 -4.68
N ILE A 5 2.00 11.33 -4.96
CA ILE A 5 2.59 10.37 -5.90
C ILE A 5 3.32 9.27 -5.11
N LEU A 6 2.84 8.03 -5.22
CA LEU A 6 3.46 6.85 -4.58
C LEU A 6 4.93 6.67 -5.01
N ASN A 7 5.29 7.09 -6.22
CA ASN A 7 6.65 6.94 -6.74
C ASN A 7 7.67 7.91 -6.09
N GLU A 8 7.20 8.97 -5.42
CA GLU A 8 8.05 9.93 -4.69
C GLU A 8 7.83 9.85 -3.17
N ALA A 9 7.08 8.83 -2.74
CA ALA A 9 6.67 8.65 -1.35
C ALA A 9 7.81 8.16 -0.45
N ASP A 10 7.82 8.65 0.78
CA ASP A 10 8.64 8.08 1.86
C ASP A 10 8.18 6.65 2.22
N MET A 11 9.03 5.66 1.94
CA MET A 11 8.78 4.26 2.27
C MET A 11 8.62 3.99 3.78
N GLN A 12 8.99 4.95 4.64
CA GLN A 12 8.86 4.86 6.10
C GLN A 12 7.61 5.55 6.65
N GLN A 13 6.74 6.11 5.81
CA GLN A 13 5.54 6.82 6.24
C GLN A 13 4.61 5.90 7.08
N PRO A 14 4.45 6.14 8.40
CA PRO A 14 3.65 5.27 9.27
C PRO A 14 2.18 5.15 8.83
N ASN A 15 1.62 6.19 8.23
CA ASN A 15 0.23 6.22 7.77
C ASN A 15 0.10 6.01 6.26
N PHE A 16 1.04 5.28 5.63
CA PHE A 16 1.11 5.12 4.16
C PHE A 16 -0.22 4.66 3.53
N GLN A 17 -1.02 3.89 4.27
CA GLN A 17 -2.31 3.35 3.82
C GLN A 17 -3.29 4.47 3.45
N SER A 18 -3.52 5.42 4.36
CA SER A 18 -4.38 6.58 4.12
C SER A 18 -3.65 7.69 3.34
N THR A 19 -2.32 7.78 3.50
CA THR A 19 -1.51 8.81 2.84
C THR A 19 -1.34 8.56 1.35
N TYR A 20 -1.22 7.31 0.90
CA TYR A 20 -0.98 7.01 -0.52
C TYR A 20 -2.19 6.43 -1.22
N TYR A 21 -2.98 5.61 -0.52
CA TYR A 21 -4.08 4.87 -1.15
C TYR A 21 -5.47 5.36 -0.73
N GLY A 22 -5.57 6.06 0.41
CA GLY A 22 -6.83 6.59 0.93
C GLY A 22 -7.91 5.50 1.03
N ASP A 23 -9.13 5.85 0.63
CA ASP A 23 -10.29 4.95 0.68
C ASP A 23 -10.15 3.71 -0.21
N TYR A 24 -9.26 3.74 -1.20
CA TYR A 24 -9.02 2.62 -2.11
C TYR A 24 -8.21 1.48 -1.47
N TYR A 25 -7.56 1.72 -0.33
CA TYR A 25 -6.67 0.74 0.30
C TYR A 25 -7.36 -0.62 0.52
N LYS A 26 -8.60 -0.62 1.01
CA LYS A 26 -9.36 -1.86 1.27
C LYS A 26 -9.60 -2.68 0.00
N ARG A 27 -9.99 -2.03 -1.09
CA ARG A 27 -10.24 -2.70 -2.38
C ARG A 27 -8.94 -3.23 -2.98
N LEU A 28 -7.86 -2.43 -2.92
CA LEU A 28 -6.55 -2.86 -3.40
C LEU A 28 -6.01 -4.04 -2.59
N LEU A 29 -6.19 -4.04 -1.26
CA LEU A 29 -5.80 -5.15 -0.39
C LEU A 29 -6.53 -6.46 -0.75
N GLN A 30 -7.82 -6.38 -1.06
CA GLN A 30 -8.58 -7.55 -1.54
C GLN A 30 -8.03 -8.09 -2.86
N ILE A 31 -7.68 -7.20 -3.80
CA ILE A 31 -7.07 -7.59 -5.09
C ILE A 31 -5.69 -8.21 -4.85
N LYS A 32 -4.84 -7.57 -4.04
CA LYS A 32 -3.52 -8.08 -3.67
C LYS A 32 -3.62 -9.49 -3.08
N ARG A 33 -4.51 -9.69 -2.10
CA ARG A 33 -4.74 -11.00 -1.49
C ARG A 33 -5.30 -12.04 -2.47
N ARG A 34 -5.97 -11.63 -3.54
CA ARG A 34 -6.43 -12.56 -4.58
C ARG A 34 -5.30 -13.07 -5.47
N TYR A 35 -4.32 -12.21 -5.78
CA TYR A 35 -3.29 -12.49 -6.77
C TYR A 35 -1.91 -12.81 -6.17
N ASP A 36 -1.65 -12.39 -4.94
CA ASP A 36 -0.40 -12.63 -4.22
C ASP A 36 -0.69 -13.02 -2.77
N LEU A 37 -1.27 -14.21 -2.61
CA LEU A 37 -1.65 -14.80 -1.33
C LEU A 37 -0.45 -14.96 -0.38
N ASP A 38 0.70 -15.37 -0.93
CA ASP A 38 1.93 -15.60 -0.17
C ASP A 38 2.74 -14.30 0.05
N ASN A 39 2.21 -13.17 -0.41
CA ASN A 39 2.81 -11.84 -0.32
C ASN A 39 4.26 -11.83 -0.84
N ILE A 40 4.51 -12.50 -1.97
CA ILE A 40 5.81 -12.61 -2.63
C ILE A 40 6.34 -11.22 -3.02
N PHE A 41 5.46 -10.36 -3.54
CA PHE A 41 5.79 -8.98 -3.92
C PHE A 41 5.57 -8.03 -2.74
N TYR A 42 6.56 -7.93 -1.86
CA TYR A 42 6.48 -7.19 -0.60
C TYR A 42 7.37 -5.96 -0.58
N ASP A 43 6.84 -4.88 -0.01
CA ASP A 43 7.57 -3.71 0.49
C ASP A 43 6.74 -3.06 1.61
N LYS A 44 7.38 -2.32 2.52
CA LYS A 44 6.79 -1.77 3.75
C LYS A 44 5.65 -0.79 3.46
N ALA A 45 5.76 0.01 2.40
CA ALA A 45 4.75 1.01 1.99
C ALA A 45 3.81 0.54 0.86
N LEU A 46 3.91 -0.73 0.44
CA LEU A 46 3.00 -1.31 -0.55
C LEU A 46 1.71 -1.79 0.10
N VAL A 47 0.69 -2.01 -0.73
CA VAL A 47 -0.55 -2.67 -0.32
C VAL A 47 -0.22 -4.06 0.25
N GLY A 48 -0.63 -4.33 1.49
CA GLY A 48 -0.28 -5.55 2.22
C GLY A 48 1.11 -5.53 2.91
N GLY A 49 1.82 -4.40 2.90
CA GLY A 49 3.14 -4.25 3.55
C GLY A 49 3.14 -4.32 5.08
N SER A 50 1.98 -4.18 5.73
CA SER A 50 1.79 -4.35 7.17
C SER A 50 1.27 -5.73 7.58
N ASP A 51 1.02 -6.62 6.62
CA ASP A 51 0.53 -7.98 6.88
C ASP A 51 1.67 -8.99 7.13
N ARG A 52 2.92 -8.53 7.31
CA ARG A 52 4.10 -9.35 7.68
C ARG A 52 4.56 -9.09 9.10
#